data_AF-A0A1F8DLB2-F1
#
_entry.id   AF-A0A1F8DLB2-F1
#
_cell.length_a   1.000
_cell.length_b   1.000
_cell.length_c   1.000
_cell.angle_alpha   90.00
_cell.angle_beta   90.00
_cell.angle_gamma   90.00
#
_symmetry.space_group_name_H-M   'P 1'
#
loop_
_entity.id
_entity.type
_entity.pdbx_description
1 polymer ?
#
loop_
_entity_poly.entity_id
_entity_poly.type
_entity_poly.pdbx_seq_one_letter_code
_entity_poly.pdbx_strand_id
1 'polypeptide(L)'
;MILKIPAEISSGKRAVLAAVLVLPNQGAKSLAQSISFNYATVTKYLTRLYRRQLVKREGYPFQYVLTEQGLDRIAYWLGSPPVFEQFIETLQDEIAAAGISPSKYLQSYKSRVFPK
;
A
#
# COMPACT_ATOMS: atom_id res chain seq x y z
N MET A 1 13.32 6.30 -4.29
CA MET A 1 12.53 6.81 -3.15
C MET A 1 12.37 5.69 -2.14
N ILE A 2 12.77 5.90 -0.89
CA ILE A 2 12.55 4.95 0.22
C ILE A 2 11.32 5.43 0.98
N LEU A 3 10.32 4.57 1.14
CA LEU A 3 9.06 4.90 1.79
C LEU A 3 9.25 5.01 3.30
N LYS A 4 8.81 6.13 3.90
CA LYS A 4 8.69 6.24 5.35
C LYS A 4 7.39 5.58 5.81
N ILE A 5 7.47 4.28 6.07
CA ILE A 5 6.33 3.50 6.59
C ILE A 5 6.29 3.63 8.13
N PRO A 6 5.14 3.99 8.74
CA PRO A 6 4.96 4.06 10.19
C PRO A 6 5.40 2.77 10.89
N ALA A 7 5.93 2.90 12.10
CA ALA A 7 6.48 1.76 12.84
C ALA A 7 5.43 0.66 13.11
N GLU A 8 4.14 1.00 13.20
CA GLU A 8 3.05 0.04 13.43
C GLU A 8 2.86 -0.96 12.26
N ILE A 9 3.24 -0.53 11.05
CA ILE A 9 3.09 -1.27 9.80
C ILE A 9 4.41 -1.51 9.07
N SER A 10 5.56 -1.15 9.66
CA SER A 10 6.90 -1.26 9.05
C SER A 10 7.47 -2.68 8.99
N SER A 11 6.77 -3.69 9.52
CA SER A 11 7.30 -5.06 9.62
C SER A 11 6.64 -6.08 8.67
N GLY A 12 7.49 -6.87 8.02
CA GLY A 12 7.11 -8.09 7.29
C GLY A 12 6.02 -7.88 6.23
N LYS A 13 4.90 -8.62 6.36
CA LYS A 13 3.78 -8.55 5.42
C LYS A 13 3.04 -7.21 5.46
N ARG A 14 3.11 -6.48 6.58
CA ARG A 14 2.43 -5.18 6.73
C ARG A 14 3.13 -4.12 5.89
N ALA A 15 4.46 -4.12 5.93
CA ALA A 15 5.29 -3.22 5.14
C ALA A 15 5.06 -3.40 3.64
N VAL A 16 4.94 -4.66 3.19
CA VAL A 16 4.62 -4.96 1.79
C VAL A 16 3.22 -4.50 1.40
N LEU A 17 2.22 -4.71 2.26
CA LEU A 17 0.85 -4.27 1.97
C LEU A 17 0.77 -2.72 1.93
N ALA A 18 1.46 -2.05 2.85
CA ALA A 18 1.62 -0.60 2.85
C ALA A 18 2.37 -0.12 1.59
N ALA A 19 3.43 -0.81 1.16
CA ALA A 19 4.14 -0.46 -0.07
C ALA A 19 3.24 -0.51 -1.31
N VAL A 20 2.32 -1.48 -1.38
CA VAL A 20 1.33 -1.56 -2.47
C VAL A 20 0.29 -0.43 -2.39
N LEU A 21 -0.01 0.07 -1.19
CA LEU A 21 -0.83 1.29 -1.01
C LEU A 21 -0.16 2.50 -1.64
N VAL A 22 1.13 2.70 -1.33
CA VAL A 22 1.88 3.89 -1.76
C VAL A 22 2.23 3.83 -3.24
N LEU A 23 2.63 2.65 -3.70
CA LEU A 23 3.11 2.42 -5.05
C LEU A 23 2.20 1.40 -5.75
N PRO A 24 0.95 1.79 -6.08
CA PRO A 24 0.06 0.94 -6.83
C PRO A 24 0.62 0.67 -8.22
N ASN A 25 0.19 -0.42 -8.83
CA ASN A 25 0.61 -0.84 -10.16
C ASN A 25 2.13 -1.12 -10.28
N GLN A 26 2.80 -1.39 -9.16
CA GLN A 26 4.21 -1.76 -9.16
C GLN A 26 4.41 -3.27 -9.08
N GLY A 27 5.47 -3.73 -9.74
CA GLY A 27 5.94 -5.12 -9.64
C GLY A 27 6.69 -5.39 -8.34
N ALA A 28 6.85 -6.66 -8.00
CA ALA A 28 7.52 -7.08 -6.76
C ALA A 28 8.96 -6.55 -6.62
N LYS A 29 9.67 -6.33 -7.74
CA LYS A 29 11.04 -5.78 -7.75
C LYS A 29 11.06 -4.32 -7.33
N SER A 30 10.19 -3.49 -7.92
CA SER A 30 10.08 -2.07 -7.57
C SER A 30 9.63 -1.89 -6.12
N LEU A 31 8.67 -2.72 -5.66
CA LEU A 31 8.22 -2.72 -4.26
C LEU A 31 9.32 -3.14 -3.29
N ALA A 32 10.15 -4.12 -3.64
CA ALA A 32 11.28 -4.53 -2.81
C ALA A 32 12.32 -3.41 -2.65
N GLN A 33 12.58 -2.66 -3.72
CA GLN A 33 13.48 -1.52 -3.70
C GLN A 33 12.95 -0.37 -2.83
N SER A 34 11.64 -0.09 -2.88
CA SER A 34 11.05 1.05 -2.17
C SER A 34 11.00 0.88 -0.66
N ILE A 35 10.95 -0.35 -0.15
CA ILE A 35 10.98 -0.66 1.28
C ILE A 35 12.28 -1.29 1.76
N SER A 36 13.30 -1.34 0.90
CA SER A 36 14.62 -1.94 1.19
C SER A 36 14.55 -3.39 1.71
N PHE A 37 13.57 -4.18 1.23
CA PHE A 37 13.44 -5.60 1.59
C PHE A 37 14.02 -6.50 0.51
N ASN A 38 14.40 -7.72 0.90
CA ASN A 38 14.80 -8.75 -0.06
C ASN A 38 13.63 -9.11 -1.00
N TYR A 39 13.89 -9.12 -2.31
CA TYR A 39 12.93 -9.48 -3.36
C TYR A 39 12.20 -10.81 -3.12
N ALA A 40 12.91 -11.86 -2.68
CA ALA A 40 12.31 -13.16 -2.38
C ALA A 40 11.31 -13.07 -1.23
N THR A 41 11.62 -12.24 -0.23
CA THR A 41 10.76 -11.99 0.93
C THR A 41 9.52 -11.21 0.52
N VAL A 42 9.68 -10.15 -0.29
CA VAL A 42 8.55 -9.38 -0.84
C VAL A 42 7.65 -10.26 -1.70
N THR A 43 8.20 -11.06 -2.60
CA THR A 43 7.44 -11.98 -3.46
C THR A 43 6.65 -13.01 -2.63
N LYS A 44 7.25 -13.55 -1.58
CA LYS A 44 6.59 -14.46 -0.63
C LYS A 44 5.42 -13.77 0.08
N TYR A 45 5.60 -12.54 0.53
CA TYR A 45 4.53 -11.78 1.17
C TYR A 45 3.42 -11.38 0.19
N LEU A 46 3.75 -10.89 -0.99
CA LEU A 46 2.76 -10.59 -2.04
C LEU A 46 1.94 -11.82 -2.41
N THR A 47 2.56 -12.99 -2.52
CA THR A 47 1.83 -14.24 -2.76
C THR A 47 0.86 -14.57 -1.63
N ARG A 48 1.25 -14.36 -0.37
CA ARG A 48 0.36 -14.57 0.79
C ARG A 48 -0.76 -13.54 0.86
N LEU A 49 -0.49 -12.28 0.53
CA LEU A 49 -1.49 -11.21 0.50
C LEU A 49 -2.50 -11.44 -0.63
N TYR A 50 -2.03 -11.88 -1.80
CA TYR A 50 -2.88 -12.25 -2.94
C TYR A 50 -3.82 -13.40 -2.61
N ARG A 51 -3.29 -14.49 -1.99
CA ARG A 51 -4.12 -15.62 -1.53
C ARG A 51 -5.19 -15.22 -0.51
N ARG A 52 -4.93 -14.15 0.27
CA ARG A 52 -5.87 -13.59 1.24
C ARG A 52 -6.78 -12.51 0.64
N GLN A 53 -6.75 -12.32 -0.67
CA GLN A 53 -7.53 -11.31 -1.39
C GLN A 53 -7.30 -9.88 -0.90
N LEU A 54 -6.15 -9.59 -0.30
CA LEU A 54 -5.76 -8.24 0.16
C LEU A 54 -5.11 -7.42 -0.96
N VAL A 55 -4.55 -8.10 -1.97
CA VAL A 55 -4.03 -7.50 -3.19
C VAL A 55 -4.52 -8.27 -4.41
N LYS A 56 -4.66 -7.57 -5.54
CA LYS A 56 -4.90 -8.13 -6.87
C LYS A 56 -3.63 -8.03 -7.70
N ARG A 57 -3.55 -8.87 -8.73
CA ARG A 57 -2.52 -8.82 -9.76
C ARG A 57 -3.14 -8.28 -11.04
N GLU A 58 -2.49 -7.31 -11.66
CA GLU A 58 -2.92 -6.72 -12.92
C GLU A 58 -1.77 -6.79 -13.95
N GLY A 59 -2.11 -7.11 -15.20
CA GLY A 59 -1.19 -7.11 -16.34
C GLY A 59 -0.05 -8.15 -16.31
N TYR A 60 0.77 -8.11 -17.37
CA TYR A 60 2.06 -8.78 -17.45
C TYR A 60 3.15 -7.76 -17.84
N PRO A 61 4.26 -7.65 -17.10
CA PRO A 61 4.58 -8.37 -15.86
C PRO A 61 3.61 -8.01 -14.72
N PHE A 62 3.41 -8.95 -13.77
CA PHE A 62 2.43 -8.78 -12.69
C PHE A 62 2.70 -7.52 -11.86
N GLN A 63 1.71 -6.61 -11.88
CA GLN A 63 1.64 -5.42 -11.04
C GLN A 63 0.63 -5.67 -9.91
N TYR A 64 0.84 -5.03 -8.76
CA TYR A 64 0.02 -5.26 -7.57
C TYR A 64 -0.80 -4.02 -7.20
N VAL A 65 -2.07 -4.26 -6.87
CA VAL A 65 -3.03 -3.23 -6.44
C VAL A 65 -3.75 -3.71 -5.19
N LEU A 66 -4.09 -2.82 -4.27
CA LEU A 66 -4.91 -3.17 -3.10
C LEU A 66 -6.34 -3.48 -3.49
N THR A 67 -6.94 -4.40 -2.74
CA THR A 67 -8.40 -4.57 -2.71
C THR A 67 -9.02 -3.71 -1.62
N GLU A 68 -10.35 -3.61 -1.61
CA GLU A 68 -11.09 -2.99 -0.51
C GLU A 68 -10.73 -3.66 0.84
N GLN A 69 -10.71 -5.00 0.90
CA GLN A 69 -10.28 -5.73 2.10
C GLN A 69 -8.82 -5.44 2.50
N GLY A 70 -7.94 -5.21 1.52
CA GLY A 70 -6.56 -4.80 1.75
C GLY A 70 -6.47 -3.46 2.46
N LEU A 71 -7.28 -2.49 2.02
CA LEU A 71 -7.38 -1.15 2.63
C LEU A 71 -7.90 -1.23 4.06
N ASP A 72 -9.02 -1.93 4.26
CA ASP A 72 -9.61 -2.11 5.60
C ASP A 72 -8.62 -2.77 6.55
N ARG A 73 -7.78 -3.68 6.03
CA ARG A 73 -6.75 -4.34 6.85
C ARG A 73 -5.65 -3.39 7.28
N ILE A 74 -5.27 -2.43 6.45
CA ILE A 74 -4.29 -1.39 6.80
C ILE A 74 -4.91 -0.42 7.82
N ALA A 75 -6.13 0.04 7.59
CA ALA A 75 -6.88 0.89 8.52
C ALA A 75 -7.00 0.24 9.90
N TYR A 76 -7.34 -1.05 9.96
CA TYR A 76 -7.38 -1.83 11.19
C TYR A 76 -6.03 -1.88 11.93
N TRP A 77 -4.91 -1.97 11.21
CA TRP A 77 -3.58 -2.00 11.85
C TRP A 77 -3.14 -0.64 12.40
N LEU A 78 -3.59 0.45 11.79
CA LEU A 78 -3.27 1.79 12.24
C LEU A 78 -4.12 2.22 13.45
N GLY A 79 -5.10 1.40 13.86
CA GLY A 79 -5.74 1.47 15.17
C GLY A 79 -6.68 2.65 15.39
N SER A 80 -6.65 3.67 14.53
CA SER A 80 -7.61 4.77 14.56
C SER A 80 -7.81 5.39 13.17
N PRO A 81 -9.06 5.78 12.82
CA PRO A 81 -9.35 6.53 11.60
C PRO A 81 -8.47 7.78 11.38
N PRO A 82 -8.19 8.65 12.38
CA PRO A 82 -7.38 9.86 12.17
C PRO A 82 -5.91 9.58 11.85
N VAL A 83 -5.31 8.53 12.43
CA VAL A 83 -3.92 8.12 12.09
C VAL A 83 -3.87 7.58 10.66
N PHE A 84 -4.92 6.90 10.21
CA PHE A 84 -5.05 6.47 8.83
C PHE A 84 -5.20 7.66 7.88
N GLU A 85 -6.00 8.68 8.19
CA GLU A 85 -6.11 9.90 7.37
C GLU A 85 -4.77 10.62 7.22
N GLN A 86 -4.09 10.88 8.33
CA GLN A 86 -2.78 11.55 8.33
C GLN A 86 -1.75 10.74 7.52
N PHE A 87 -1.78 9.42 7.64
CA PHE A 87 -0.94 8.54 6.86
C PHE A 87 -1.25 8.67 5.36
N ILE A 88 -2.53 8.63 4.98
CA ILE A 88 -2.96 8.77 3.59
C ILE A 88 -2.60 10.16 3.02
N GLU A 89 -2.75 11.24 3.80
CA GLU A 89 -2.39 12.59 3.37
C GLU A 89 -0.88 12.72 3.16
N THR A 90 -0.07 12.26 4.11
CA THR A 90 1.40 12.23 3.97
C THR A 90 1.82 11.44 2.73
N LEU A 91 1.14 10.32 2.46
CA LEU A 91 1.39 9.50 1.27
C LEU A 91 0.99 10.20 -0.02
N GLN A 92 -0.14 10.91 -0.03
CA GLN A 92 -0.59 11.67 -1.21
C GLN A 92 0.42 12.75 -1.58
N ASP A 93 0.98 13.44 -0.59
CA ASP A 93 2.01 14.45 -0.81
C ASP A 93 3.32 13.85 -1.37
N GLU A 94 3.77 12.72 -0.82
CA GLU A 94 4.97 12.02 -1.34
C GLU A 94 4.77 11.48 -2.76
N ILE A 95 3.59 10.94 -3.07
CA ILE A 95 3.21 10.43 -4.39
C ILE A 95 3.14 11.58 -5.41
N ALA A 96 2.51 12.70 -5.03
CA ALA A 96 2.42 13.90 -5.86
C ALA A 96 3.82 14.51 -6.12
N ALA A 97 4.68 14.56 -5.11
CA ALA A 97 6.07 14.99 -5.24
C ALA A 97 6.89 14.07 -6.16
N ALA A 98 6.56 12.78 -6.21
CA ALA A 98 7.16 11.81 -7.12
C ALA A 98 6.61 11.90 -8.57
N GLY A 99 5.65 12.80 -8.84
CA GLY A 99 5.02 12.95 -10.16
C GLY A 99 4.13 11.76 -10.53
N ILE A 100 3.75 10.93 -9.56
CA ILE A 100 2.87 9.78 -9.75
C ILE A 100 1.45 10.26 -9.46
N SER A 101 0.52 10.06 -10.39
CA SER A 101 -0.88 10.40 -10.12
C SER A 101 -1.41 9.53 -8.97
N PRO A 102 -1.96 10.13 -7.90
CA PRO A 102 -2.53 9.35 -6.81
C PRO A 102 -3.61 8.42 -7.36
N SER A 103 -3.55 7.17 -6.92
CA SER A 103 -4.50 6.14 -7.35
C SER A 103 -5.93 6.60 -7.10
N LYS A 104 -6.83 6.44 -8.10
CA LYS A 104 -8.28 6.70 -7.99
C LYS A 104 -8.91 6.03 -6.75
N TYR A 105 -8.29 4.97 -6.23
CA TYR A 105 -8.75 4.25 -5.05
C TYR A 105 -8.56 5.02 -3.74
N LEU A 106 -7.50 5.83 -3.59
CA LEU A 106 -7.29 6.66 -2.40
C LEU A 106 -8.37 7.75 -2.28
N GLN A 107 -8.75 8.35 -3.40
CA GLN A 107 -9.82 9.35 -3.46
C GLN A 107 -11.21 8.73 -3.16
N SER A 108 -11.46 7.51 -3.65
CA SER A 108 -12.72 6.78 -3.38
C SER A 108 -12.86 6.39 -1.90
N TYR A 109 -11.76 6.01 -1.23
CA TYR A 109 -11.79 5.60 0.18
C TYR A 109 -12.03 6.78 1.13
N LYS A 110 -11.39 7.94 0.91
CA LYS A 110 -11.61 9.16 1.71
C LYS A 110 -13.11 9.53 1.74
N SER A 111 -13.78 9.45 0.58
CA SER A 111 -15.21 9.72 0.46
C SER A 111 -16.14 8.69 1.13
N ARG A 112 -15.68 7.45 1.37
CA ARG A 112 -16.50 6.37 1.96
C ARG A 112 -16.33 6.23 3.46
N VAL A 113 -15.11 6.38 3.98
CA VAL A 113 -14.81 6.15 5.40
C VAL A 113 -15.00 7.40 6.24
N PHE A 114 -14.90 8.58 5.61
CA PHE A 114 -15.14 9.88 6.24
C PHE A 114 -16.26 10.62 5.51
N PRO A 115 -17.51 10.12 5.55
CA PRO A 115 -18.64 10.91 5.09
C PRO A 115 -18.74 12.16 5.97
N LYS A 116 -18.82 13.33 5.32
CA LYS A 116 -19.01 14.63 5.96
C LYS A 116 -20.28 14.69 6.81
#